data_AF-A0A8H7KEZ7-F1
#
_entry.id   AF-A0A8H7KEZ7-F1
#
_cell.length_a   1.000
_cell.length_b   1.000
_cell.length_c   1.000
_cell.angle_alpha   90.00
_cell.angle_beta   90.00
_cell.angle_gamma   90.00
#
_symmetry.space_group_name_H-M   'P 1'
#
loop_
_entity.id
_entity.type
_entity.pdbx_description
1 polymer ?
#
loop_
_entity_poly.entity_id
_entity_poly.type
_entity_poly.pdbx_seq_one_letter_code
_entity_poly.pdbx_strand_id
1 'polypeptide(L)'
;MRLLQLHPQIRAAARWKHSRIRTISTAIHQPDRVPWKALVSNLQYDPQIECKNGRANLKFRFQHDQGESLNYFVDSLISVINEQADELRRTFPNNYEIPSSDDVVIGDEVAMRILPLVHTWRSHCWNGISDKHEMGITNDTVELELCSHEEHDKDCKCSLPLKERKMEAFLRQYEENDCYCFMPVNGEAFFNLEITKTLLIQGEIGTILNIFSHPDVDYSEWWNQAECHCNACEFNIGLDQIYNMALRSYITLNALLHFPSCGTMHYLIQKMPMTTGNLSHTKR
;
A
#
# COMPACT_ATOMS: atom_id res chain seq x y z
N MET A 1 -6.76 -0.68 38.64
CA MET A 1 -7.76 -1.24 37.71
C MET A 1 -8.47 -0.10 36.97
N ARG A 2 -7.89 0.37 35.86
CA ARG A 2 -8.59 1.14 34.83
C ARG A 2 -8.17 0.54 33.49
N LEU A 3 -9.13 -0.12 32.85
CA LEU A 3 -9.00 -0.70 31.51
C LEU A 3 -8.75 0.44 30.53
N LEU A 4 -7.53 0.50 29.98
CA LEU A 4 -7.22 1.37 28.85
C LEU A 4 -8.09 0.93 27.67
N GLN A 5 -9.04 1.79 27.29
CA GLN A 5 -9.86 1.63 26.10
C GLN A 5 -8.96 1.69 24.87
N LEU A 6 -8.74 0.55 24.24
CA LEU A 6 -8.01 0.43 22.98
C LEU A 6 -8.76 1.14 21.84
N HIS A 7 -8.01 1.90 21.05
CA HIS A 7 -8.42 2.68 19.87
C HIS A 7 -9.21 1.81 18.86
N PRO A 8 -10.24 2.35 18.16
CA PRO A 8 -11.09 1.58 17.24
C PRO A 8 -10.31 0.83 16.14
N GLN A 9 -9.22 1.42 15.63
CA GLN A 9 -8.34 0.78 14.63
C GLN A 9 -7.62 -0.47 15.18
N ILE A 10 -7.30 -0.50 16.48
CA ILE A 10 -6.71 -1.67 17.15
C ILE A 10 -7.76 -2.76 17.34
N ARG A 11 -9.04 -2.40 17.52
CA ARG A 11 -10.14 -3.39 17.55
C ARG A 11 -10.43 -3.98 16.17
N ALA A 12 -10.28 -3.21 15.09
CA ALA A 12 -10.42 -3.72 13.73
C ALA A 12 -9.31 -4.72 13.37
N ALA A 13 -8.06 -4.39 13.69
CA ALA A 13 -6.90 -5.29 13.51
C ALA A 13 -6.95 -6.51 14.46
N ALA A 14 -7.46 -6.35 15.68
CA ALA A 14 -7.59 -7.45 16.66
C ALA A 14 -8.89 -8.27 16.53
N ARG A 15 -9.87 -7.83 15.74
CA ARG A 15 -11.06 -8.63 15.35
C ARG A 15 -10.84 -9.47 14.10
N TRP A 16 -9.73 -9.25 13.40
CA TRP A 16 -9.15 -10.14 12.37
C TRP A 16 -8.58 -11.44 12.98
N LYS A 17 -9.35 -12.08 13.87
CA LYS A 17 -8.86 -13.08 14.80
C LYS A 17 -8.95 -14.51 14.24
N HIS A 18 -7.77 -15.12 14.27
CA HIS A 18 -7.43 -16.53 14.48
C HIS A 18 -7.49 -17.57 13.34
N SER A 19 -8.36 -17.49 12.32
CA SER A 19 -8.30 -18.52 11.26
C SER A 19 -7.34 -18.16 10.11
N ARG A 20 -7.33 -16.90 9.65
CA ARG A 20 -6.51 -16.47 8.51
C ARG A 20 -5.05 -16.14 8.81
N ILE A 21 -4.68 -15.81 10.06
CA ILE A 21 -3.27 -15.56 10.42
C ILE A 21 -2.42 -16.83 10.29
N ARG A 22 -2.99 -18.02 10.55
CA ARG A 22 -2.29 -19.30 10.29
C ARG A 22 -2.12 -19.57 8.79
N THR A 23 -3.11 -19.19 7.96
CA THR A 23 -3.06 -19.34 6.50
C THR A 23 -2.09 -18.32 5.87
N ILE A 24 -2.03 -17.09 6.37
CA ILE A 24 -1.09 -16.04 5.93
C ILE A 24 0.34 -16.38 6.38
N SER A 25 0.52 -16.89 7.61
CA SER A 25 1.83 -17.35 8.10
C SER A 25 2.40 -18.55 7.35
N THR A 26 1.59 -19.31 6.61
CA THR A 26 2.03 -20.46 5.80
C THR A 26 2.07 -20.17 4.31
N ALA A 27 1.29 -19.20 3.81
CA ALA A 27 1.36 -18.75 2.41
C ALA A 27 2.48 -17.72 2.16
N ILE A 28 2.79 -16.86 3.14
CA ILE A 28 3.75 -15.76 3.00
C ILE A 28 5.16 -16.20 3.40
N HIS A 29 5.30 -16.94 4.49
CA HIS A 29 6.58 -17.50 4.87
C HIS A 29 6.79 -18.78 4.06
N GLN A 30 7.64 -18.72 3.04
CA GLN A 30 8.09 -19.90 2.30
C GLN A 30 9.47 -20.33 2.79
N PRO A 31 9.57 -20.91 4.01
CA PRO A 31 10.85 -21.25 4.64
C PRO A 31 11.68 -22.23 3.81
N ASP A 32 10.98 -23.05 3.01
CA ASP A 32 11.60 -24.14 2.25
C ASP A 32 12.01 -23.72 0.83
N ARG A 33 11.48 -22.61 0.30
CA ARG A 33 11.76 -22.13 -1.06
C ARG A 33 12.68 -20.91 -1.11
N VAL A 34 12.63 -20.05 -0.08
CA VAL A 34 13.49 -18.87 0.03
C VAL A 34 14.53 -19.12 1.13
N PRO A 35 15.83 -18.96 0.87
CA PRO A 35 16.90 -19.28 1.82
C PRO A 35 17.05 -18.16 2.87
N TRP A 36 16.02 -17.91 3.67
CA TRP A 36 16.00 -16.85 4.68
C TRP A 36 17.17 -16.91 5.67
N LYS A 37 17.66 -18.11 5.96
CA LYS A 37 18.86 -18.29 6.81
C LYS A 37 20.10 -17.64 6.19
N ALA A 38 20.24 -17.65 4.86
CA ALA A 38 21.32 -16.96 4.16
C ALA A 38 21.20 -15.44 4.33
N LEU A 39 20.00 -14.86 4.24
CA LEU A 39 19.81 -13.45 4.57
C LEU A 39 20.17 -13.16 6.03
N VAL A 40 19.62 -13.93 6.97
CA VAL A 40 19.80 -13.67 8.41
C VAL A 40 21.23 -13.88 8.89
N SER A 41 22.00 -14.81 8.31
CA SER A 41 23.43 -15.00 8.67
C SER A 41 24.27 -13.76 8.39
N ASN A 42 23.87 -12.95 7.39
CA ASN A 42 24.52 -11.69 7.04
C ASN A 42 24.08 -10.50 7.89
N LEU A 43 23.09 -10.69 8.77
CA LEU A 43 22.51 -9.63 9.59
C LEU A 43 22.84 -9.84 11.08
N GLN A 44 23.12 -8.75 11.77
CA GLN A 44 23.30 -8.70 13.22
C GLN A 44 22.25 -7.82 13.84
N TYR A 45 21.60 -8.32 14.88
CA TYR A 45 20.71 -7.54 15.72
C TYR A 45 21.54 -6.63 16.63
N ASP A 46 21.30 -5.33 16.53
CA ASP A 46 21.87 -4.29 17.37
C ASP A 46 20.78 -3.80 18.33
N PRO A 47 20.79 -4.23 19.60
CA PRO A 47 19.73 -3.93 20.56
C PRO A 47 19.67 -2.47 20.98
N GLN A 48 20.76 -1.70 20.89
CA GLN A 48 20.85 -0.34 21.43
C GLN A 48 21.92 0.51 20.74
N ILE A 49 21.49 1.54 20.03
CA ILE A 49 22.36 2.66 19.65
C ILE A 49 21.95 3.86 20.52
N GLU A 50 22.75 4.18 21.53
CA GLU A 50 22.55 5.33 22.45
C GLU A 50 22.38 6.67 21.70
N CYS A 51 22.84 6.76 20.46
CA CYS A 51 22.77 7.95 19.62
C CYS A 51 21.62 8.00 18.57
N LYS A 52 20.70 7.01 18.54
CA LYS A 52 19.54 7.00 17.62
C LYS A 52 18.21 6.63 18.31
N ASN A 53 17.82 7.39 19.34
CA ASN A 53 16.51 7.30 20.00
C ASN A 53 16.18 5.92 20.61
N GLY A 54 17.17 5.11 20.98
CA GLY A 54 16.95 3.81 21.65
C GLY A 54 16.21 2.77 20.80
N ARG A 55 16.27 2.86 19.48
CA ARG A 55 15.65 1.88 18.57
C ARG A 55 16.61 0.75 18.25
N ALA A 56 16.13 -0.49 18.35
CA ALA A 56 16.84 -1.65 17.88
C ALA A 56 16.94 -1.65 16.34
N ASN A 57 18.03 -2.20 15.79
CA ASN A 57 18.26 -2.21 14.34
C ASN A 57 18.87 -3.55 13.87
N LEU A 58 18.76 -3.83 12.57
CA LEU A 58 19.50 -4.90 11.90
C LEU A 58 20.61 -4.27 11.06
N LYS A 59 21.86 -4.71 11.26
CA LYS A 59 23.02 -4.24 10.51
C LYS A 59 23.66 -5.39 9.75
N PHE A 60 24.22 -5.10 8.57
CA PHE A 60 25.04 -6.07 7.85
C PHE A 60 26.35 -6.34 8.60
N ARG A 61 26.81 -7.60 8.55
CA ARG A 61 28.03 -8.07 9.23
C ARG A 61 29.32 -7.82 8.44
N PHE A 62 29.21 -7.55 7.14
CA PHE A 62 30.32 -7.37 6.19
C PHE A 62 31.33 -8.54 6.20
N GLN A 63 30.83 -9.76 6.03
CA GLN A 63 31.64 -10.99 5.98
C GLN A 63 32.27 -11.21 4.59
N HIS A 64 33.32 -12.05 4.52
CA HIS A 64 34.09 -12.29 3.29
C HIS A 64 33.26 -12.88 2.14
N ASP A 65 32.26 -13.69 2.45
CA ASP A 65 31.33 -14.38 1.53
C ASP A 65 29.93 -13.73 1.48
N GLN A 66 29.76 -12.57 2.11
CA GLN A 66 28.44 -11.92 2.24
C GLN A 66 27.82 -11.62 0.87
N GLY A 67 28.62 -11.19 -0.11
CA GLY A 67 28.12 -10.90 -1.45
C GLY A 67 27.49 -12.13 -2.13
N GLU A 68 28.17 -13.27 -2.08
CA GLU A 68 27.68 -14.53 -2.66
C GLU A 68 26.42 -15.01 -1.94
N SER A 69 26.41 -14.95 -0.61
CA SER A 69 25.28 -15.37 0.21
C SER A 69 24.03 -14.50 -0.02
N LEU A 70 24.21 -13.18 -0.16
CA LEU A 70 23.11 -12.25 -0.46
C LEU A 70 22.60 -12.42 -1.89
N ASN A 71 23.48 -12.60 -2.87
CA ASN A 71 23.07 -12.87 -4.25
C ASN A 71 22.26 -14.16 -4.35
N TYR A 72 22.73 -15.24 -3.70
CA TYR A 72 21.97 -16.50 -3.63
C TYR A 72 20.57 -16.32 -3.04
N PHE A 73 20.44 -15.50 -1.99
CA PHE A 73 19.14 -15.16 -1.42
C PHE A 73 18.26 -14.36 -2.39
N VAL A 74 18.80 -13.32 -3.02
CA VAL A 74 18.07 -12.47 -3.97
C VAL A 74 17.61 -13.28 -5.18
N ASP A 75 18.49 -14.07 -5.78
CA ASP A 75 18.16 -14.90 -6.95
C ASP A 75 17.05 -15.91 -6.62
N SER A 76 17.13 -16.56 -5.45
CA SER A 76 16.10 -17.49 -4.99
C SER A 76 14.77 -16.79 -4.75
N LEU A 77 14.79 -15.60 -4.12
CA LEU A 77 13.59 -14.81 -3.87
C LEU A 77 12.93 -14.36 -5.19
N ILE A 78 13.73 -13.89 -6.16
CA ILE A 78 13.24 -13.49 -7.49
C ILE A 78 12.61 -14.68 -8.21
N SER A 79 13.26 -15.86 -8.21
CA SER A 79 12.70 -17.08 -8.81
C SER A 79 11.34 -17.42 -8.23
N VAL A 80 11.23 -17.43 -6.89
CA VAL A 80 9.99 -17.74 -6.18
C VAL A 80 8.88 -16.73 -6.46
N ILE A 81 9.19 -15.43 -6.52
CA ILE A 81 8.23 -14.39 -6.87
C ILE A 81 7.75 -14.56 -8.31
N ASN A 82 8.66 -14.79 -9.26
CA ASN A 82 8.30 -14.97 -10.67
C ASN A 82 7.43 -16.21 -10.87
N GLU A 83 7.80 -17.34 -10.26
CA GLU A 83 7.00 -18.58 -10.32
C GLU A 83 5.57 -18.36 -9.81
N GLN A 84 5.41 -17.65 -8.68
CA GLN A 84 4.09 -17.33 -8.13
C GLN A 84 3.31 -16.31 -8.97
N ALA A 85 4.00 -15.29 -9.49
CA ALA A 85 3.37 -14.30 -10.36
C ALA A 85 2.84 -14.97 -11.63
N ASP A 86 3.60 -15.90 -12.21
CA ASP A 86 3.19 -16.70 -13.36
C ASP A 86 2.02 -17.64 -13.01
N GLU A 87 2.08 -18.35 -11.89
CA GLU A 87 0.99 -19.21 -11.41
C GLU A 87 -0.31 -18.41 -11.21
N LEU A 88 -0.21 -17.25 -10.56
CA LEU A 88 -1.34 -16.35 -10.36
C LEU A 88 -1.83 -15.80 -11.70
N ARG A 89 -0.95 -15.39 -12.61
CA ARG A 89 -1.35 -14.86 -13.93
C ARG A 89 -2.13 -15.89 -14.74
N ARG A 90 -1.80 -17.18 -14.63
CA ARG A 90 -2.50 -18.30 -15.30
C ARG A 90 -3.93 -18.50 -14.79
N THR A 91 -4.29 -18.00 -13.60
CA THR A 91 -5.68 -18.09 -13.10
C THR A 91 -6.61 -17.07 -13.75
N PHE A 92 -6.07 -16.13 -14.53
CA PHE A 92 -6.84 -15.07 -15.19
C PHE A 92 -6.83 -15.24 -16.72
N PRO A 93 -7.85 -14.76 -17.44
CA PRO A 93 -7.88 -14.76 -18.90
C PRO A 93 -6.60 -14.21 -19.54
N ASN A 94 -6.17 -14.80 -20.65
CA ASN A 94 -5.00 -14.31 -21.39
C ASN A 94 -5.28 -12.95 -22.04
N ASN A 95 -6.53 -12.73 -22.47
CA ASN A 95 -6.98 -11.50 -23.10
C ASN A 95 -8.26 -11.03 -22.40
N TYR A 96 -8.46 -9.73 -22.36
CA TYR A 96 -9.66 -9.06 -21.87
C TYR A 96 -10.30 -8.30 -23.04
N GLU A 97 -11.61 -8.14 -23.02
CA GLU A 97 -12.26 -7.18 -23.91
C GLU A 97 -11.91 -5.77 -23.45
N ILE A 98 -11.57 -4.91 -24.41
CA ILE A 98 -11.23 -3.52 -24.13
C ILE A 98 -12.53 -2.79 -23.72
N PRO A 99 -12.62 -2.29 -22.47
CA PRO A 99 -13.82 -1.58 -22.02
C PRO A 99 -13.98 -0.26 -22.77
N SER A 100 -15.22 0.14 -23.07
CA SER A 100 -15.53 1.49 -23.49
C SER A 100 -15.32 2.48 -22.34
N SER A 101 -15.09 3.75 -22.66
CA SER A 101 -14.94 4.83 -21.66
C SER A 101 -16.09 4.87 -20.65
N ASP A 102 -17.32 4.62 -21.12
CA ASP A 102 -18.53 4.66 -20.27
C ASP A 102 -18.74 3.40 -19.41
N ASP A 103 -17.97 2.34 -19.64
CA ASP A 103 -18.17 1.07 -18.95
C ASP A 103 -17.81 1.17 -17.47
N VAL A 104 -18.65 0.60 -16.61
CA VAL A 104 -18.39 0.50 -15.17
C VAL A 104 -17.42 -0.66 -14.92
N VAL A 105 -16.13 -0.34 -14.82
CA VAL A 105 -15.06 -1.34 -14.62
C VAL A 105 -14.90 -1.76 -13.17
N ILE A 106 -15.32 -0.93 -12.21
CA ILE A 106 -15.45 -1.31 -10.80
C ILE A 106 -16.94 -1.57 -10.51
N GLY A 107 -17.35 -2.83 -10.59
CA GLY A 107 -18.70 -3.28 -10.26
C GLY A 107 -19.06 -3.09 -8.79
N ASP A 108 -20.36 -3.15 -8.47
CA ASP A 108 -20.89 -2.83 -7.14
C ASP A 108 -20.29 -3.69 -6.02
N GLU A 109 -20.08 -4.99 -6.27
CA GLU A 109 -19.48 -5.90 -5.30
C GLU A 109 -18.04 -5.48 -4.94
N VAL A 110 -17.25 -5.18 -5.96
CA VAL A 110 -15.85 -4.73 -5.79
C VAL A 110 -15.82 -3.37 -5.11
N ALA A 111 -16.68 -2.45 -5.56
CA ALA A 111 -16.81 -1.12 -4.98
C ALA A 111 -17.12 -1.20 -3.48
N MET A 112 -18.10 -2.01 -3.07
CA MET A 112 -18.43 -2.22 -1.65
C MET A 112 -17.27 -2.78 -0.84
N ARG A 113 -16.44 -3.64 -1.44
CA ARG A 113 -15.30 -4.25 -0.77
C ARG A 113 -14.16 -3.26 -0.52
N ILE A 114 -13.89 -2.38 -1.48
CA ILE A 114 -12.81 -1.39 -1.37
C ILE A 114 -13.24 -0.11 -0.64
N LEU A 115 -14.55 0.20 -0.63
CA LEU A 115 -15.11 1.43 -0.09
C LEU A 115 -14.65 1.80 1.32
N PRO A 116 -14.55 0.87 2.30
CA PRO A 116 -14.03 1.21 3.63
C PRO A 116 -12.59 1.73 3.62
N LEU A 117 -11.74 1.14 2.77
CA LEU A 117 -10.34 1.57 2.64
C LEU A 117 -10.27 2.91 1.89
N VAL A 118 -11.04 3.06 0.81
CA VAL A 118 -11.18 4.33 0.07
C VAL A 118 -11.61 5.47 0.99
N HIS A 119 -12.66 5.25 1.78
CA HIS A 119 -13.13 6.22 2.76
C HIS A 119 -12.03 6.58 3.77
N THR A 120 -11.29 5.59 4.27
CA THR A 120 -10.24 5.78 5.26
C THR A 120 -9.12 6.67 4.73
N TRP A 121 -8.50 6.33 3.60
CA TRP A 121 -7.38 7.14 3.09
C TRP A 121 -7.86 8.49 2.56
N ARG A 122 -9.05 8.59 1.96
CA ARG A 122 -9.60 9.87 1.52
C ARG A 122 -9.85 10.83 2.68
N SER A 123 -10.33 10.30 3.81
CA SER A 123 -10.53 11.07 5.04
C SER A 123 -9.21 11.47 5.71
N HIS A 124 -8.12 10.75 5.49
CA HIS A 124 -6.81 11.01 6.10
C HIS A 124 -5.89 11.91 5.25
N CYS A 125 -5.78 11.65 3.95
CA CYS A 125 -4.85 12.32 3.02
C CYS A 125 -5.23 13.78 2.72
N TRP A 126 -6.50 14.15 2.87
CA TRP A 126 -6.96 15.51 2.56
C TRP A 126 -7.07 16.44 3.77
N ASN A 127 -6.61 16.02 4.96
CA ASN A 127 -6.64 16.87 6.16
C ASN A 127 -5.60 18.02 6.14
N GLY A 128 -4.70 18.07 5.16
CA GLY A 128 -3.68 19.11 5.00
C GLY A 128 -4.07 20.27 4.09
N ILE A 129 -5.19 20.16 3.35
CA ILE A 129 -5.76 21.26 2.58
C ILE A 129 -6.72 22.00 3.51
N SER A 130 -6.62 23.32 3.55
CA SER A 130 -7.35 24.24 4.43
C SER A 130 -8.87 24.11 4.39
N ASP A 131 -9.42 23.35 3.45
CA ASP A 131 -10.83 23.39 3.10
C ASP A 131 -11.50 22.03 3.28
N LYS A 132 -11.59 21.60 4.55
CA LYS A 132 -12.59 20.59 4.98
C LYS A 132 -14.02 20.98 4.57
N HIS A 133 -14.26 22.29 4.38
CA HIS A 133 -15.54 22.85 3.99
C HIS A 133 -15.87 22.68 2.51
N GLU A 134 -14.87 22.66 1.62
CA GLU A 134 -15.10 22.53 0.16
C GLU A 134 -15.37 21.08 -0.24
N MET A 135 -14.69 20.11 0.37
CA MET A 135 -14.94 18.68 0.09
C MET A 135 -16.05 18.04 0.94
N GLY A 136 -16.63 18.78 1.88
CA GLY A 136 -17.73 18.39 2.79
C GLY A 136 -17.74 16.94 3.29
N ILE A 137 -16.58 16.41 3.62
CA ILE A 137 -16.44 15.15 4.36
C ILE A 137 -16.83 15.46 5.81
N THR A 138 -18.07 15.19 6.19
CA THR A 138 -18.50 15.29 7.60
C THR A 138 -18.02 14.04 8.34
N ASN A 139 -17.54 14.22 9.58
CA ASN A 139 -17.11 13.13 10.48
C ASN A 139 -18.30 12.28 11.01
N ASP A 140 -19.46 12.41 10.38
CA ASP A 140 -20.66 11.69 10.80
C ASP A 140 -20.57 10.26 10.31
N THR A 141 -21.31 9.37 10.95
CA THR A 141 -21.44 7.97 10.57
C THR A 141 -22.00 7.85 9.15
N VAL A 142 -21.13 7.96 8.15
CA VAL A 142 -21.49 7.74 6.75
C VAL A 142 -21.74 6.25 6.63
N GLU A 143 -23.01 5.88 6.46
CA GLU A 143 -23.36 4.57 5.95
C GLU A 143 -22.58 4.40 4.64
N LEU A 144 -21.68 3.41 4.60
CA LEU A 144 -20.82 3.13 3.47
C LEU A 144 -21.68 2.52 2.35
N GLU A 145 -22.55 3.33 1.78
CA GLU A 145 -23.40 2.99 0.65
C GLU A 145 -22.69 3.35 -0.65
N LEU A 146 -23.02 2.61 -1.71
CA LEU A 146 -22.55 2.95 -3.03
C LEU A 146 -23.17 4.27 -3.48
N CYS A 147 -22.35 5.10 -4.10
CA CYS A 147 -22.85 6.32 -4.73
C CYS A 147 -23.78 5.96 -5.89
N SER A 148 -25.04 6.37 -5.77
CA SER A 148 -26.08 6.25 -6.81
C SER A 148 -26.22 7.51 -7.68
N HIS A 149 -25.40 8.55 -7.46
CA HIS A 149 -25.43 9.76 -8.26
C HIS A 149 -24.87 9.47 -9.67
N GLU A 150 -25.75 9.44 -10.66
CA GLU A 150 -25.43 9.20 -12.07
C GLU A 150 -24.96 10.47 -12.79
N GLU A 151 -25.43 11.64 -12.36
CA GLU A 151 -25.03 12.91 -12.96
C GLU A 151 -23.62 13.30 -12.49
N HIS A 152 -22.90 14.05 -13.34
CA HIS A 152 -21.69 14.80 -12.98
C HIS A 152 -22.01 15.90 -11.96
N ASP A 153 -22.64 15.54 -10.84
CA ASP A 153 -22.70 16.38 -9.67
C ASP A 153 -21.27 16.57 -9.21
N LYS A 154 -20.71 17.70 -9.64
CA LYS A 154 -19.34 18.12 -9.30
C LYS A 154 -19.16 18.20 -7.78
N ASP A 155 -20.27 18.22 -7.03
CA ASP A 155 -20.31 18.34 -5.58
C ASP A 155 -20.63 17.01 -4.85
N CYS A 156 -20.64 15.83 -5.52
CA CYS A 156 -20.80 14.55 -4.79
C CYS A 156 -19.59 14.27 -3.89
N LYS A 157 -19.86 14.29 -2.59
CA LYS A 157 -18.89 14.07 -1.50
C LYS A 157 -18.71 12.59 -1.14
N CYS A 158 -19.21 11.73 -2.01
CA CYS A 158 -19.23 10.29 -1.85
C CYS A 158 -17.82 9.75 -1.94
N SER A 159 -17.44 8.80 -1.09
CA SER A 159 -16.03 8.34 -1.00
C SER A 159 -15.55 7.65 -2.28
N LEU A 160 -16.43 6.96 -2.98
CA LEU A 160 -16.20 6.35 -4.29
C LEU A 160 -17.38 6.67 -5.23
N PRO A 161 -17.36 7.81 -5.93
CA PRO A 161 -18.42 8.19 -6.87
C PRO A 161 -18.49 7.25 -8.08
N LEU A 162 -19.65 7.14 -8.74
CA LEU A 162 -19.81 6.31 -9.93
C LEU A 162 -18.87 6.72 -11.07
N LYS A 163 -18.64 8.02 -11.27
CA LYS A 163 -17.68 8.52 -12.27
C LYS A 163 -16.27 7.94 -12.08
N GLU A 164 -15.86 7.71 -10.83
CA GLU A 164 -14.54 7.18 -10.49
C GLU A 164 -14.45 5.65 -10.58
N ARG A 165 -15.57 5.00 -10.91
CA ARG A 165 -15.69 3.55 -11.14
C ARG A 165 -15.78 3.19 -12.62
N LYS A 166 -15.97 4.19 -13.49
CA LYS A 166 -16.02 4.03 -14.95
C LYS A 166 -14.62 4.01 -15.55
N MET A 167 -14.48 3.36 -16.72
CA MET A 167 -13.22 3.28 -17.44
C MET A 167 -12.64 4.67 -17.73
N GLU A 168 -13.48 5.65 -18.10
CA GLU A 168 -13.10 7.05 -18.36
C GLU A 168 -12.15 7.63 -17.30
N ALA A 169 -12.41 7.37 -16.02
CA ALA A 169 -11.59 7.90 -14.94
C ALA A 169 -10.19 7.26 -14.88
N PHE A 170 -10.05 6.03 -15.37
CA PHE A 170 -8.76 5.32 -15.51
C PHE A 170 -8.00 5.71 -16.80
N LEU A 171 -8.63 6.46 -17.71
CA LEU A 171 -8.00 6.97 -18.93
C LEU A 171 -7.37 8.36 -18.75
N ARG A 172 -7.56 8.99 -17.58
CA ARG A 172 -6.96 10.28 -17.26
C ARG A 172 -5.44 10.14 -17.20
N GLN A 173 -4.75 10.85 -18.07
CA GLN A 173 -3.29 10.76 -18.22
C GLN A 173 -2.57 11.56 -17.13
N TYR A 174 -1.33 11.17 -16.85
CA TYR A 174 -0.37 12.01 -16.15
C TYR A 174 0.02 13.20 -17.03
N GLU A 175 0.02 14.38 -16.42
CA GLU A 175 0.53 15.61 -17.03
C GLU A 175 1.72 16.13 -16.24
N GLU A 176 2.83 16.41 -16.91
CA GLU A 176 3.98 17.04 -16.26
C GLU A 176 3.57 18.43 -15.73
N ASN A 177 3.93 18.72 -14.48
CA ASN A 177 3.52 19.94 -13.81
C ASN A 177 4.64 20.56 -12.97
N ASP A 178 4.58 21.87 -12.79
CA ASP A 178 5.46 22.59 -11.88
C ASP A 178 5.23 22.18 -10.42
N CYS A 179 6.22 22.39 -9.57
CA CYS A 179 6.07 22.14 -8.13
C CYS A 179 4.88 22.91 -7.54
N TYR A 180 4.19 22.26 -6.59
CA TYR A 180 2.95 22.74 -5.97
C TYR A 180 1.70 22.76 -6.87
N CYS A 181 1.82 22.39 -8.15
CA CYS A 181 0.70 22.28 -9.09
C CYS A 181 0.18 20.85 -9.29
N PHE A 182 0.72 19.87 -8.56
CA PHE A 182 0.35 18.46 -8.76
C PHE A 182 -1.14 18.21 -8.53
N MET A 183 -1.71 18.62 -7.40
CA MET A 183 -3.13 18.37 -7.13
C MET A 183 -4.08 19.08 -8.12
N PRO A 184 -3.85 20.35 -8.49
CA PRO A 184 -4.65 21.02 -9.54
C PRO A 184 -4.60 20.34 -10.92
N VAL A 185 -3.45 19.78 -11.30
CA VAL A 185 -3.24 19.20 -12.64
C VAL A 185 -3.61 17.73 -12.67
N ASN A 186 -3.11 16.97 -11.72
CA ASN A 186 -3.13 15.51 -11.69
C ASN A 186 -4.09 14.93 -10.65
N GLY A 187 -4.78 15.74 -9.86
CA GLY A 187 -5.55 15.27 -8.69
C GLY A 187 -6.63 14.23 -9.00
N GLU A 188 -7.35 14.38 -10.11
CA GLU A 188 -8.36 13.40 -10.53
C GLU A 188 -7.72 12.09 -11.00
N ALA A 189 -6.69 12.15 -11.84
CA ALA A 189 -5.97 10.94 -12.29
C ALA A 189 -5.29 10.21 -11.12
N PHE A 190 -4.67 10.98 -10.21
CA PHE A 190 -4.06 10.47 -9.00
C PHE A 190 -5.08 9.79 -8.07
N PHE A 191 -6.31 10.29 -8.01
CA PHE A 191 -7.37 9.62 -7.25
C PHE A 191 -7.64 8.20 -7.79
N ASN A 192 -7.71 8.01 -9.11
CA ASN A 192 -7.86 6.67 -9.70
C ASN A 192 -6.60 5.82 -9.57
N LEU A 193 -5.42 6.42 -9.50
CA LEU A 193 -4.20 5.71 -9.12
C LEU A 193 -4.32 5.12 -7.71
N GLU A 194 -4.79 5.90 -6.74
CA GLU A 194 -5.01 5.44 -5.36
C GLU A 194 -6.11 4.36 -5.28
N ILE A 195 -7.13 4.41 -6.16
CA ILE A 195 -8.10 3.32 -6.32
C ILE A 195 -7.41 2.07 -6.85
N THR A 196 -6.57 2.16 -7.89
CA THR A 196 -5.80 1.03 -8.43
C THR A 196 -4.91 0.39 -7.38
N LYS A 197 -4.23 1.23 -6.58
CA LYS A 197 -3.48 0.81 -5.39
C LYS A 197 -4.35 0.05 -4.39
N THR A 198 -5.55 0.55 -4.12
CA THR A 198 -6.52 -0.07 -3.22
C THR A 198 -7.01 -1.43 -3.75
N LEU A 199 -7.32 -1.52 -5.05
CA LEU A 199 -7.70 -2.78 -5.71
C LEU A 199 -6.58 -3.83 -5.56
N LEU A 200 -5.31 -3.41 -5.72
CA LEU A 200 -4.16 -4.30 -5.62
C LEU A 200 -4.01 -4.85 -4.20
N ILE A 201 -4.14 -3.98 -3.19
CA ILE A 201 -4.09 -4.35 -1.77
C ILE A 201 -5.22 -5.32 -1.40
N GLN A 202 -6.40 -5.16 -1.99
CA GLN A 202 -7.57 -6.02 -1.73
C GLN A 202 -7.56 -7.33 -2.57
N GLY A 203 -6.58 -7.50 -3.47
CA GLY A 203 -6.46 -8.69 -4.31
C GLY A 203 -7.44 -8.72 -5.48
N GLU A 204 -7.99 -7.59 -5.90
CA GLU A 204 -8.92 -7.45 -7.03
C GLU A 204 -8.19 -7.44 -8.37
N ILE A 205 -7.33 -8.45 -8.59
CA ILE A 205 -6.41 -8.55 -9.73
C ILE A 205 -7.16 -8.64 -11.05
N GLY A 206 -8.30 -9.35 -11.09
CA GLY A 206 -9.12 -9.45 -12.31
C GLY A 206 -9.63 -8.09 -12.79
N THR A 207 -10.05 -7.22 -11.87
CA THR A 207 -10.48 -5.84 -12.15
C THR A 207 -9.32 -5.00 -12.68
N ILE A 208 -8.14 -5.11 -12.05
CA ILE A 208 -6.93 -4.41 -12.49
C ILE A 208 -6.54 -4.83 -13.91
N LEU A 209 -6.48 -6.14 -14.18
CA LEU A 209 -6.13 -6.66 -15.50
C LEU A 209 -7.14 -6.23 -16.57
N ASN A 210 -8.43 -6.13 -16.22
CA ASN A 210 -9.46 -5.61 -17.13
C ASN A 210 -9.21 -4.14 -17.47
N ILE A 211 -8.95 -3.29 -16.46
CA ILE A 211 -8.61 -1.88 -16.67
C ILE A 211 -7.36 -1.74 -17.54
N PHE A 212 -6.31 -2.48 -17.20
CA PHE A 212 -4.99 -2.41 -17.86
C PHE A 212 -5.00 -2.99 -19.28
N SER A 213 -6.09 -3.64 -19.69
CA SER A 213 -6.24 -4.11 -21.07
C SER A 213 -6.52 -2.97 -22.05
N HIS A 214 -6.94 -1.80 -21.57
CA HIS A 214 -7.19 -0.64 -22.40
C HIS A 214 -5.87 0.03 -22.83
N PRO A 215 -5.66 0.30 -24.13
CA PRO A 215 -4.39 0.80 -24.65
C PRO A 215 -4.01 2.20 -24.16
N ASP A 216 -5.01 3.02 -23.85
CA ASP A 216 -4.80 4.41 -23.40
C ASP A 216 -4.57 4.52 -21.88
N VAL A 217 -4.47 3.42 -21.13
CA VAL A 217 -4.10 3.48 -19.71
C VAL A 217 -2.59 3.68 -19.59
N ASP A 218 -2.18 4.76 -18.92
CA ASP A 218 -0.80 5.25 -18.89
C ASP A 218 -0.06 4.97 -17.58
N TYR A 219 -0.43 3.90 -16.87
CA TYR A 219 0.16 3.58 -15.56
C TYR A 219 1.68 3.37 -15.56
N SER A 220 2.31 3.20 -16.74
CA SER A 220 3.76 3.28 -16.87
C SER A 220 4.32 4.66 -16.50
N GLU A 221 3.65 5.73 -16.91
CA GLU A 221 4.03 7.11 -16.56
C GLU A 221 3.84 7.36 -15.07
N TRP A 222 2.81 6.75 -14.46
CA TRP A 222 2.58 6.81 -13.01
C TRP A 222 3.51 5.93 -12.17
N TRP A 223 4.43 5.18 -12.78
CA TRP A 223 5.20 4.16 -12.07
C TRP A 223 6.05 4.76 -10.94
N ASN A 224 6.80 5.83 -11.23
CA ASN A 224 7.78 6.42 -10.32
C ASN A 224 7.62 7.94 -10.28
N GLN A 225 6.49 8.40 -9.72
CA GLN A 225 6.13 9.80 -9.65
C GLN A 225 6.32 10.41 -8.25
N ALA A 226 6.52 11.72 -8.23
CA ALA A 226 6.61 12.56 -7.03
C ALA A 226 5.64 13.74 -7.16
N GLU A 227 5.09 14.24 -6.05
CA GLU A 227 4.25 15.46 -6.09
C GLU A 227 5.02 16.72 -6.54
N CYS A 228 6.35 16.69 -6.44
CA CYS A 228 7.26 17.73 -6.91
C CYS A 228 8.65 17.13 -7.12
N HIS A 229 9.41 17.65 -8.09
CA HIS A 229 10.76 17.17 -8.42
C HIS A 229 11.88 18.04 -7.82
N CYS A 230 11.58 18.88 -6.82
CA CYS A 230 12.64 19.62 -6.14
C CYS A 230 13.55 18.65 -5.35
N ASN A 231 14.82 19.02 -5.19
CA ASN A 231 15.96 18.19 -4.73
C ASN A 231 15.82 17.42 -3.39
N ALA A 232 14.64 17.39 -2.76
CA ALA A 232 14.35 16.66 -1.53
C ALA A 232 13.04 15.86 -1.56
N CYS A 233 12.28 15.89 -2.65
CA CYS A 233 11.04 15.13 -2.79
C CYS A 233 11.37 13.74 -3.35
N GLU A 234 11.36 12.73 -2.49
CA GLU A 234 11.44 11.33 -2.91
C GLU A 234 10.18 10.98 -3.73
N PHE A 235 10.33 10.15 -4.77
CA PHE A 235 9.20 9.55 -5.48
C PHE A 235 8.31 8.82 -4.48
N ASN A 236 7.17 9.41 -4.15
CA ASN A 236 6.35 9.04 -3.00
C ASN A 236 4.89 8.76 -3.36
N ILE A 237 4.51 8.95 -4.61
CA ILE A 237 3.12 8.80 -5.08
C ILE A 237 2.96 7.79 -6.22
N GLY A 238 4.04 7.26 -6.77
CA GLY A 238 3.99 6.25 -7.83
C GLY A 238 3.38 4.91 -7.42
N LEU A 239 3.11 4.05 -8.42
CA LEU A 239 2.71 2.65 -8.19
C LEU A 239 3.83 1.82 -7.54
N ASP A 240 5.09 2.17 -7.83
CA ASP A 240 6.28 1.53 -7.27
C ASP A 240 6.27 1.47 -5.73
N GLN A 241 5.61 2.44 -5.08
CA GLN A 241 5.48 2.53 -3.63
C GLN A 241 4.83 1.28 -3.02
N ILE A 242 3.82 0.68 -3.66
CA ILE A 242 3.21 -0.54 -3.16
C ILE A 242 4.23 -1.67 -3.13
N TYR A 243 4.93 -1.88 -4.25
CA TYR A 243 5.91 -2.95 -4.37
C TYR A 243 7.07 -2.75 -3.40
N ASN A 244 7.57 -1.52 -3.29
CA ASN A 244 8.64 -1.16 -2.36
C ASN A 244 8.23 -1.42 -0.90
N MET A 245 7.04 -0.98 -0.49
CA MET A 245 6.54 -1.19 0.86
C MET A 245 6.23 -2.66 1.14
N ALA A 246 5.59 -3.36 0.20
CA ALA A 246 5.25 -4.76 0.33
C ALA A 246 6.51 -5.63 0.42
N LEU A 247 7.49 -5.44 -0.47
CA LEU A 247 8.74 -6.21 -0.48
C LEU A 247 9.58 -5.93 0.77
N ARG A 248 9.72 -4.66 1.18
CA ARG A 248 10.42 -4.30 2.42
C ARG A 248 9.75 -4.96 3.62
N SER A 249 8.43 -4.90 3.71
CA SER A 249 7.66 -5.51 4.80
C SER A 249 7.81 -7.04 4.79
N TYR A 250 7.67 -7.66 3.62
CA TYR A 250 7.79 -9.09 3.42
C TYR A 250 9.17 -9.60 3.86
N ILE A 251 10.25 -9.00 3.34
CA ILE A 251 11.62 -9.40 3.68
C ILE A 251 11.89 -9.18 5.17
N THR A 252 11.50 -8.02 5.70
CA THR A 252 11.76 -7.67 7.11
C THR A 252 11.05 -8.62 8.06
N LEU A 253 9.74 -8.84 7.87
CA LEU A 253 8.96 -9.70 8.74
C LEU A 253 9.44 -11.15 8.68
N ASN A 254 9.75 -11.67 7.49
CA ASN A 254 10.27 -13.03 7.36
C ASN A 254 11.68 -13.17 7.95
N ALA A 255 12.58 -12.20 7.74
CA ALA A 255 13.90 -12.22 8.36
C ALA A 255 13.79 -12.23 9.90
N LEU A 256 12.88 -11.44 10.48
CA LEU A 256 12.64 -11.40 11.92
C LEU A 256 12.19 -12.75 12.50
N LEU A 257 11.46 -13.57 11.74
CA LEU A 257 11.05 -14.92 12.17
C LEU A 257 12.23 -15.88 12.35
N HIS A 258 13.35 -15.63 11.68
CA HIS A 258 14.55 -16.46 11.72
C HIS A 258 15.59 -16.02 12.75
N PHE A 259 15.41 -14.87 13.40
CA PHE A 259 16.27 -14.53 14.53
C PHE A 259 15.89 -15.40 15.73
N PRO A 260 16.86 -16.08 16.37
CA PRO A 260 16.60 -16.89 17.55
C PRO A 260 15.90 -16.01 18.58
N SER A 261 14.78 -16.50 19.09
CA SER A 261 13.94 -15.80 20.04
C SER A 261 14.73 -15.44 21.31
N CYS A 262 15.37 -14.27 21.32
CA CYS A 262 15.26 -13.42 22.50
C CYS A 262 13.74 -13.20 22.67
N GLY A 263 13.20 -13.31 23.89
CA GLY A 263 11.76 -13.26 24.22
C GLY A 263 11.02 -11.95 23.86
N THR A 264 11.45 -11.29 22.79
CA THR A 264 11.18 -9.94 22.34
C THR A 264 10.33 -9.90 21.08
N MET A 265 10.04 -11.01 20.38
CA MET A 265 9.09 -10.95 19.24
C MET A 265 7.69 -10.46 19.68
N HIS A 266 7.23 -10.86 20.88
CA HIS A 266 6.00 -10.32 21.47
C HIS A 266 6.12 -8.82 21.86
N TYR A 267 7.33 -8.35 22.13
CA TYR A 267 7.64 -6.97 22.55
C TYR A 267 7.89 -6.03 21.35
N LEU A 268 8.47 -6.52 20.25
CA LEU A 268 8.76 -5.77 19.03
C LEU A 268 7.50 -5.56 18.18
N ILE A 269 6.63 -6.56 18.06
CA ILE A 269 5.32 -6.40 17.40
C ILE A 269 4.43 -5.41 18.17
N GLN A 270 4.53 -5.35 19.50
CA GLN A 270 3.79 -4.38 20.34
C GLN A 270 4.39 -2.97 20.35
N LYS A 271 5.65 -2.79 19.94
CA LYS A 271 6.37 -1.50 20.03
C LYS A 271 6.84 -0.93 18.69
N MET A 272 6.51 -1.55 17.55
CA MET A 272 6.70 -0.89 16.25
C MET A 272 5.94 0.45 16.28
N PRO A 273 6.64 1.60 16.25
CA PRO A 273 5.97 2.87 16.18
C PRO A 273 5.38 2.97 14.77
N MET A 274 4.07 2.86 14.67
CA MET A 274 3.35 3.38 13.52
C MET A 274 3.68 4.87 13.50
N THR A 275 4.47 5.30 12.52
CA THR A 275 4.83 6.69 12.31
C THR A 275 3.59 7.48 11.96
N THR A 276 2.86 7.93 12.98
CA THR A 276 2.06 9.15 12.89
C THR A 276 3.06 10.29 12.95
N GLY A 277 3.30 10.95 11.82
CA GLY A 277 4.13 12.15 11.76
C GLY A 277 3.56 13.20 12.71
N ASN A 278 4.20 13.40 13.85
CA ASN A 278 3.97 14.55 14.71
C ASN A 278 4.93 15.65 14.27
N LEU A 279 4.41 16.61 13.50
CA LEU A 279 5.01 17.94 13.37
C LEU A 279 4.89 18.65 14.71
N SER A 280 5.95 18.60 15.52
CA SER A 280 6.07 19.45 16.69
C SER A 280 6.37 20.88 16.24
N HIS A 281 5.38 21.76 16.33
CA HIS A 281 5.60 23.20 16.38
C HIS A 281 6.47 23.56 17.58
N THR A 282 7.73 23.94 17.36
CA THR A 282 8.46 24.78 18.31
C THR A 282 8.34 26.23 17.86
N LYS A 283 7.53 26.98 18.59
CA LYS A 283 7.54 28.45 18.59
C LYS A 283 8.89 28.95 19.12
N ARG A 284 9.54 29.83 18.36
CA ARG A 284 10.11 31.08 18.88
C ARG A 284 9.77 32.19 17.90
#